data_AF-A0A7Z7YTC6-F1
#
_entry.id   AF-A0A7Z7YTC6-F1
#
_cell.length_a   1.000
_cell.length_b   1.000
_cell.length_c   1.000
_cell.angle_alpha   90.00
_cell.angle_beta   90.00
_cell.angle_gamma   90.00
#
_symmetry.space_group_name_H-M   'P 1'
#
loop_
_entity.id
_entity.type
_entity.pdbx_description
1 polymer ?
#
loop_
_entity_poly.entity_id
_entity_poly.type
_entity_poly.pdbx_seq_one_letter_code
_entity_poly.pdbx_strand_id
1 'polypeptide(L)'
;KNKLYPIPGGSIMGIPTDIKPFIKTRLISPIGKLRAGLDLFKKPIEIEDDISVGSFFRQRLGNEVLENLIEPLMGGIYGTDIDQLSLMSTFPNFKEKEEQFGSLIKGMKDEKEQRIKKRQLYPGAPKEQFKQFRHGLSSFIEALVKDIESKGVHIRYNKPVKDILISQKDYEILLEDDSKEKFNGLLVTTPHQVFLNWFSHDPAFDYFKNMDSTTVATVVLAFDEKNITNTYDGTGFVIARTSQTDITACTWTTKKWPFTTPKGKVLLRAYVGKPGDTVVDDHTD
;
A
#
# COMPACT_ATOMS: atom_id res chain seq x y z
N LYS A 1 -1.88 9.82 23.10
CA LYS A 1 -0.97 10.47 22.12
C LYS A 1 0.45 9.95 22.36
N ASN A 2 1.23 9.71 21.30
CA ASN A 2 2.64 9.26 21.33
C ASN A 2 2.90 8.01 22.19
N LYS A 3 2.00 7.02 22.11
CA LYS A 3 2.16 5.71 22.76
C LYS A 3 1.88 4.63 21.73
N LEU A 4 2.67 3.55 21.78
CA LEU A 4 2.43 2.36 20.98
C LEU A 4 1.29 1.55 21.59
N TYR A 5 0.34 1.18 20.75
CA TYR A 5 -0.74 0.26 21.10
C TYR A 5 -0.68 -0.94 20.17
N PRO A 6 -0.92 -2.16 20.67
CA PRO A 6 -1.02 -3.32 19.81
C PRO A 6 -2.27 -3.18 18.92
N ILE A 7 -2.14 -3.59 17.66
CA ILE A 7 -3.29 -3.77 16.77
C ILE A 7 -4.18 -4.84 17.41
N PRO A 8 -5.49 -4.58 17.59
CA PRO A 8 -6.40 -5.57 18.17
C PRO A 8 -6.37 -6.87 17.35
N GLY A 9 -6.18 -8.00 18.03
CA GLY A 9 -6.25 -9.31 17.37
C GLY A 9 -7.60 -9.54 16.70
N GLY A 10 -7.63 -10.37 15.65
CA GLY A 10 -8.89 -10.64 14.95
C GLY A 10 -9.42 -9.43 14.20
N SER A 11 -8.56 -8.70 13.50
CA SER A 11 -8.94 -7.61 12.60
C SER A 11 -8.46 -7.88 11.17
N ILE A 12 -9.22 -7.41 10.18
CA ILE A 12 -8.78 -7.33 8.78
C ILE A 12 -8.68 -5.85 8.43
N MET A 13 -7.47 -5.35 8.15
CA MET A 13 -7.21 -3.91 7.90
C MET A 13 -7.86 -2.99 8.94
N GLY A 14 -7.80 -3.36 10.22
CA GLY A 14 -8.40 -2.60 11.31
C GLY A 14 -9.90 -2.85 11.55
N ILE A 15 -10.60 -3.53 10.64
CA ILE A 15 -12.01 -3.88 10.80
C ILE A 15 -12.12 -5.04 11.81
N PRO A 16 -12.91 -4.89 12.89
CA PRO A 16 -13.00 -5.89 13.94
C PRO A 16 -13.80 -7.12 13.47
N THR A 17 -13.13 -8.26 13.35
CA THR A 17 -13.79 -9.57 13.06
C THR A 17 -14.05 -10.38 14.33
N ASP A 18 -13.31 -10.10 15.41
CA ASP A 18 -13.55 -10.63 16.75
C ASP A 18 -13.92 -9.51 17.73
N ILE A 19 -15.01 -9.71 18.46
CA ILE A 19 -15.52 -8.72 19.41
C ILE A 19 -14.61 -8.60 20.65
N LYS A 20 -14.13 -9.72 21.20
CA LYS A 20 -13.38 -9.73 22.47
C LYS A 20 -12.09 -8.91 22.42
N PRO A 21 -11.19 -9.06 21.43
CA PRO A 21 -9.97 -8.26 21.36
C PRO A 21 -10.27 -6.78 21.11
N PHE A 22 -11.28 -6.47 20.28
CA PHE A 22 -11.68 -5.09 19.99
C PHE A 22 -12.20 -4.38 21.24
N ILE A 23 -13.00 -5.03 22.09
CA ILE A 23 -13.47 -4.43 23.35
C ILE A 23 -12.31 -4.19 24.32
N LYS A 24 -11.32 -5.08 24.37
CA LYS A 24 -10.17 -4.99 25.30
C LYS A 24 -9.15 -3.91 24.91
N THR A 25 -9.10 -3.50 23.64
CA THR A 25 -8.09 -2.52 23.20
C THR A 25 -8.26 -1.17 23.88
N ARG A 26 -7.14 -0.50 24.14
CA ARG A 26 -7.10 0.89 24.62
C ARG A 26 -6.92 1.90 23.49
N LEU A 27 -6.83 1.42 22.24
CA LEU A 27 -6.66 2.26 21.05
C LEU A 27 -7.94 3.03 20.71
N ILE A 28 -9.11 2.45 21.01
CA ILE A 28 -10.43 3.02 20.73
C ILE A 28 -11.17 3.20 22.06
N SER A 29 -11.81 4.35 22.22
CA SER A 29 -12.64 4.68 23.38
C SER A 29 -13.88 3.78 23.47
N PRO A 30 -14.52 3.67 24.64
CA PRO A 30 -15.79 2.97 24.78
C PRO A 30 -16.88 3.48 23.81
N ILE A 31 -16.92 4.80 23.57
CA ILE A 31 -17.88 5.43 22.65
C ILE A 31 -17.54 5.05 21.20
N GLY A 32 -16.27 5.11 20.81
CA GLY A 32 -15.82 4.68 19.48
C GLY A 32 -16.12 3.20 19.21
N LYS A 33 -15.97 2.34 20.22
CA LYS A 33 -16.32 0.91 20.11
C LYS A 33 -17.82 0.71 19.89
N LEU A 34 -18.65 1.42 20.66
CA LEU A 34 -20.11 1.38 20.48
C LEU A 34 -20.48 1.87 19.08
N ARG A 35 -19.91 3.00 18.65
CA ARG A 35 -20.13 3.58 17.33
C ARG A 35 -19.73 2.64 16.20
N ALA A 36 -18.63 1.91 16.34
CA ALA A 36 -18.22 0.89 15.38
C ALA A 36 -19.17 -0.31 15.38
N GLY A 37 -19.64 -0.73 16.56
CA GLY A 37 -20.59 -1.84 16.71
C GLY A 37 -21.94 -1.61 16.03
N LEU A 38 -22.35 -0.35 15.85
CA LEU A 38 -23.57 0.00 15.10
C LEU A 38 -23.52 -0.46 13.63
N ASP A 39 -22.33 -0.71 13.06
CA ASP A 39 -22.18 -1.28 11.72
C ASP A 39 -22.97 -2.58 11.52
N LEU A 40 -23.11 -3.39 12.58
CA LEU A 40 -23.83 -4.68 12.54
C LEU A 40 -25.31 -4.56 12.14
N PHE A 41 -25.89 -3.35 12.28
CA PHE A 41 -27.30 -3.06 12.07
C PHE A 41 -27.55 -2.06 10.94
N LYS A 42 -26.50 -1.58 10.27
CA LYS A 42 -26.64 -0.65 9.15
C LYS A 42 -27.10 -1.38 7.89
N LYS A 43 -27.81 -0.66 7.03
CA LYS A 43 -28.03 -1.06 5.63
C LYS A 43 -26.76 -0.79 4.82
N PRO A 44 -26.61 -1.42 3.64
CA PRO A 44 -25.59 -1.03 2.68
C PRO A 44 -25.65 0.47 2.35
N ILE A 45 -24.50 1.10 2.13
CA ILE A 45 -24.38 2.47 1.65
C ILE A 45 -24.67 2.44 0.15
N GLU A 46 -25.67 3.18 -0.30
CA GLU A 46 -25.92 3.37 -1.72
C GLU A 46 -24.85 4.33 -2.29
N ILE A 47 -24.18 3.91 -3.36
CA ILE A 47 -23.21 4.72 -4.11
C ILE A 47 -23.65 4.69 -5.58
N GLU A 48 -23.58 5.84 -6.26
CA GLU A 48 -23.89 5.89 -7.70
C GLU A 48 -22.69 5.35 -8.50
N ASP A 49 -21.52 5.98 -8.33
CA ASP A 49 -20.28 5.57 -9.01
C ASP A 49 -19.18 5.20 -8.00
N ASP A 50 -18.77 6.16 -7.16
CA ASP A 50 -17.65 5.98 -6.23
C ASP A 50 -17.79 6.88 -5.00
N ILE A 51 -17.07 6.53 -3.93
CA ILE A 51 -16.91 7.33 -2.72
C ILE A 51 -15.48 7.21 -2.22
N SER A 52 -15.03 8.17 -1.43
CA SER A 52 -13.70 8.02 -0.82
C SER A 52 -13.68 6.92 0.24
N VAL A 53 -12.53 6.26 0.35
CA VAL A 53 -12.24 5.26 1.38
C VAL A 53 -12.52 5.83 2.78
N GLY A 54 -12.10 7.08 3.03
CA GLY A 54 -12.35 7.79 4.28
C GLY A 54 -13.84 7.94 4.57
N SER A 55 -14.61 8.42 3.59
CA SER A 55 -16.06 8.59 3.73
C SER A 55 -16.76 7.26 4.02
N PHE A 56 -16.41 6.20 3.30
CA PHE A 56 -16.95 4.87 3.52
C PHE A 56 -16.71 4.39 4.96
N PHE A 57 -15.45 4.40 5.41
CA PHE A 57 -15.12 3.89 6.73
C PHE A 57 -15.65 4.75 7.89
N ARG A 58 -15.74 6.08 7.74
CA ARG A 58 -16.44 6.92 8.73
C ARG A 58 -17.90 6.56 8.82
N GLN A 59 -18.57 6.45 7.68
CA GLN A 59 -19.99 6.10 7.67
C GLN A 59 -20.21 4.74 8.31
N ARG A 60 -19.40 3.72 8.00
CA ARG A 60 -19.50 2.38 8.61
C ARG A 60 -19.10 2.38 10.08
N LEU A 61 -17.82 2.62 10.38
CA LEU A 61 -17.17 2.33 11.67
C LEU A 61 -16.94 3.57 12.56
N GLY A 62 -17.00 4.76 11.98
CA GLY A 62 -16.83 6.04 12.69
C GLY A 62 -15.40 6.56 12.69
N ASN A 63 -15.25 7.85 13.00
CA ASN A 63 -13.98 8.59 12.88
C ASN A 63 -12.86 7.98 13.72
N GLU A 64 -13.14 7.59 14.96
CA GLU A 64 -12.10 7.11 15.87
C GLU A 64 -11.46 5.79 15.37
N VAL A 65 -12.24 4.88 14.79
CA VAL A 65 -11.70 3.64 14.20
C VAL A 65 -10.95 3.95 12.91
N LEU A 66 -11.45 4.89 12.10
CA LEU A 66 -10.75 5.33 10.91
C LEU A 66 -9.37 5.90 11.26
N GLU A 67 -9.33 6.98 12.03
CA GLU A 67 -8.14 7.80 12.31
C GLU A 67 -7.07 7.03 13.11
N ASN A 68 -7.47 6.20 14.07
CA ASN A 68 -6.51 5.53 14.96
C ASN A 68 -6.07 4.15 14.48
N LEU A 69 -6.76 3.53 13.52
CA LEU A 69 -6.50 2.15 13.15
C LEU A 69 -6.52 1.88 11.64
N ILE A 70 -7.53 2.33 10.91
CA ILE A 70 -7.67 2.02 9.48
C ILE A 70 -6.76 2.90 8.64
N GLU A 71 -6.85 4.22 8.81
CA GLU A 71 -6.04 5.20 8.09
C GLU A 71 -4.53 4.99 8.30
N PRO A 72 -4.00 4.76 9.54
CA PRO A 72 -2.58 4.50 9.72
C PRO A 72 -2.09 3.24 8.97
N LEU A 73 -2.95 2.23 8.86
CA LEU A 73 -2.63 0.98 8.14
C LEU A 73 -2.69 1.15 6.62
N MET A 74 -3.65 1.92 6.12
CA MET A 74 -3.91 2.06 4.68
C MET A 74 -3.14 3.23 4.06
N GLY A 75 -3.06 4.37 4.75
CA GLY A 75 -2.31 5.54 4.32
C GLY A 75 -0.82 5.24 4.14
N GLY A 76 -0.25 4.34 4.95
CA GLY A 76 1.13 3.88 4.77
C GLY A 76 1.38 3.03 3.52
N ILE A 77 0.32 2.51 2.87
CA ILE A 77 0.44 1.70 1.64
C ILE A 77 0.36 2.58 0.40
N TYR A 78 -0.61 3.50 0.37
CA TYR A 78 -0.87 4.34 -0.81
C TYR A 78 -0.20 5.71 -0.75
N GLY A 79 0.27 6.14 0.42
CA GLY A 79 0.89 7.45 0.60
C GLY A 79 -0.03 8.59 0.20
N THR A 80 -1.35 8.44 0.31
CA THR A 80 -2.35 9.44 -0.12
C THR A 80 -3.35 9.74 0.98
N ASP A 81 -4.09 10.83 0.84
CA ASP A 81 -5.18 11.15 1.74
C ASP A 81 -6.32 10.15 1.54
N ILE A 82 -6.75 9.52 2.63
CA ILE A 82 -7.82 8.52 2.60
C ILE A 82 -9.15 9.15 2.16
N ASP A 83 -9.30 10.47 2.30
CA ASP A 83 -10.46 11.22 1.81
C ASP A 83 -10.47 11.50 0.32
N GLN A 84 -9.34 11.35 -0.35
CA GLN A 84 -9.22 11.49 -1.81
C GLN A 84 -9.07 10.12 -2.50
N LEU A 85 -8.85 9.05 -1.73
CA LEU A 85 -8.65 7.72 -2.28
C LEU A 85 -9.99 7.10 -2.69
N SER A 86 -10.14 6.79 -3.98
CA SER A 86 -11.28 6.05 -4.55
C SER A 86 -11.47 4.69 -3.89
N LEU A 87 -12.66 4.42 -3.34
CA LEU A 87 -12.99 3.10 -2.77
C LEU A 87 -13.01 2.04 -3.86
N MET A 88 -13.67 2.33 -4.99
CA MET A 88 -13.86 1.35 -6.06
C MET A 88 -12.57 0.99 -6.80
N SER A 89 -11.62 1.92 -6.89
CA SER A 89 -10.31 1.66 -7.52
C SER A 89 -9.33 0.92 -6.62
N THR A 90 -9.49 1.01 -5.29
CA THR A 90 -8.48 0.51 -4.34
C THR A 90 -8.95 -0.67 -3.48
N PHE A 91 -10.19 -0.62 -2.99
CA PHE A 91 -10.74 -1.65 -2.11
C PHE A 91 -12.21 -2.00 -2.41
N PRO A 92 -12.55 -2.32 -3.67
CA PRO A 92 -13.93 -2.64 -4.07
C PRO A 92 -14.49 -3.81 -3.26
N ASN A 93 -13.65 -4.78 -2.89
CA ASN A 93 -14.01 -5.92 -2.05
C ASN A 93 -14.70 -5.53 -0.71
N PHE A 94 -14.37 -4.37 -0.12
CA PHE A 94 -15.06 -3.95 1.12
C PHE A 94 -16.49 -3.52 0.83
N LYS A 95 -16.73 -2.86 -0.32
CA LYS A 95 -18.07 -2.50 -0.76
C LYS A 95 -18.88 -3.73 -1.09
N GLU A 96 -18.34 -4.65 -1.87
CA GLU A 96 -18.99 -5.92 -2.22
C GLU A 96 -19.40 -6.73 -0.99
N LYS A 97 -18.50 -6.85 0.00
CA LYS A 97 -18.80 -7.55 1.26
C LYS A 97 -19.80 -6.80 2.12
N GLU A 98 -19.80 -5.48 2.09
CA GLU A 98 -20.79 -4.68 2.80
C GLU A 98 -22.19 -4.84 2.20
N GLU A 99 -22.31 -4.87 0.88
CA GLU A 99 -23.57 -5.11 0.16
C GLU A 99 -24.10 -6.52 0.42
N GLN A 100 -23.25 -7.52 0.27
CA GLN A 100 -23.61 -8.92 0.42
C GLN A 100 -24.14 -9.23 1.83
N PHE A 101 -23.58 -8.61 2.86
CA PHE A 101 -23.88 -8.92 4.26
C PHE A 101 -24.67 -7.84 5.00
N GLY A 102 -24.95 -6.69 4.37
CA GLY A 102 -25.47 -5.47 5.00
C GLY A 102 -24.50 -4.77 5.96
N SER A 103 -23.55 -5.53 6.52
CA SER A 103 -22.57 -5.11 7.52
C SER A 103 -21.16 -5.42 7.05
N LEU A 104 -20.29 -4.42 7.10
CA LEU A 104 -18.87 -4.58 6.82
C LEU A 104 -18.20 -5.52 7.83
N ILE A 105 -18.55 -5.41 9.13
CA ILE A 105 -18.07 -6.33 10.17
C ILE A 105 -18.48 -7.77 9.88
N LYS A 106 -19.75 -8.00 9.50
CA LYS A 106 -20.24 -9.35 9.13
C LYS A 106 -19.50 -9.88 7.90
N GLY A 107 -19.34 -9.05 6.86
CA GLY A 107 -18.62 -9.44 5.65
C GLY A 107 -17.15 -9.79 5.91
N MET A 108 -16.46 -9.03 6.77
CA MET A 108 -15.07 -9.34 7.14
C MET A 108 -14.97 -10.57 8.05
N LYS A 109 -16.00 -10.85 8.85
CA LYS A 109 -16.06 -12.09 9.63
C LYS A 109 -16.21 -13.31 8.73
N ASP A 110 -17.08 -13.26 7.71
CA ASP A 110 -17.17 -14.30 6.69
C ASP A 110 -15.81 -14.48 5.98
N GLU A 111 -15.19 -13.39 5.52
CA GLU A 111 -13.86 -13.43 4.88
C GLU A 111 -12.82 -14.13 5.76
N LYS A 112 -12.79 -13.85 7.07
CA LYS A 112 -11.93 -14.54 8.02
C LYS A 112 -12.25 -16.04 8.09
N GLU A 113 -13.51 -16.42 8.18
CA GLU A 113 -13.95 -17.81 8.26
C GLU A 113 -13.57 -18.58 6.97
N GLN A 114 -13.74 -17.97 5.80
CA GLN A 114 -13.33 -18.56 4.52
C GLN A 114 -11.81 -18.77 4.45
N ARG A 115 -11.01 -17.80 4.93
CA ARG A 115 -9.55 -17.96 5.03
C ARG A 115 -9.16 -19.14 5.94
N ILE A 116 -9.89 -19.34 7.05
CA ILE A 116 -9.64 -20.47 7.96
C ILE A 116 -9.96 -21.80 7.26
N LYS A 117 -11.12 -21.91 6.60
CA LYS A 117 -11.50 -23.11 5.84
C LYS A 117 -10.49 -23.44 4.75
N LYS A 118 -10.06 -22.43 3.97
CA LYS A 118 -9.04 -22.60 2.93
C LYS A 118 -7.70 -23.09 3.50
N ARG A 119 -7.31 -22.62 4.68
CA ARG A 119 -6.11 -23.10 5.39
C ARG A 119 -6.23 -24.55 5.86
N GLN A 120 -7.41 -24.98 6.29
CA GLN A 120 -7.65 -26.37 6.68
C GLN A 120 -7.56 -27.32 5.48
N LEU A 121 -7.99 -26.87 4.29
CA LEU A 121 -7.85 -27.62 3.04
C LEU A 121 -6.38 -27.75 2.59
N TYR A 122 -5.51 -26.81 2.97
CA TYR A 122 -4.09 -26.78 2.60
C TYR A 122 -3.19 -26.57 3.84
N PRO A 123 -3.03 -27.58 4.71
CA PRO A 123 -2.39 -27.43 6.02
C PRO A 123 -0.88 -27.11 5.98
N GLY A 124 -0.24 -27.17 4.81
CA GLY A 124 1.16 -26.77 4.59
C GLY A 124 1.34 -25.36 4.01
N ALA A 125 0.26 -24.63 3.71
CA ALA A 125 0.37 -23.28 3.17
C ALA A 125 1.02 -22.35 4.20
N PRO A 126 2.01 -21.51 3.82
CA PRO A 126 2.64 -20.56 4.72
C PRO A 126 1.60 -19.69 5.44
N LYS A 127 1.71 -19.62 6.77
CA LYS A 127 0.77 -18.86 7.63
C LYS A 127 0.96 -17.35 7.52
N GLU A 128 2.13 -16.93 7.06
CA GLU A 128 2.57 -15.53 6.95
C GLU A 128 1.84 -14.80 5.82
N GLN A 129 1.38 -13.58 6.11
CA GLN A 129 0.68 -12.73 5.14
C GLN A 129 1.61 -12.10 4.10
N PHE A 130 2.92 -12.01 4.42
CA PHE A 130 3.94 -11.44 3.56
C PHE A 130 5.04 -12.46 3.33
N LYS A 131 5.67 -12.42 2.16
CA LYS A 131 6.82 -13.24 1.81
C LYS A 131 7.95 -12.34 1.31
N GLN A 132 9.18 -12.84 1.42
CA GLN A 132 10.37 -12.18 0.93
C GLN A 132 11.31 -13.22 0.31
N PHE A 133 12.02 -12.83 -0.74
CA PHE A 133 13.07 -13.64 -1.35
C PHE A 133 14.33 -13.60 -0.49
N ARG A 134 15.00 -14.74 -0.35
CA ARG A 134 16.23 -14.87 0.47
C ARG A 134 17.33 -13.91 0.04
N HIS A 135 17.37 -13.58 -1.24
CA HIS A 135 18.35 -12.67 -1.84
C HIS A 135 17.74 -11.30 -2.19
N GLY A 136 16.65 -10.91 -1.52
CA GLY A 136 15.95 -9.64 -1.76
C GLY A 136 15.08 -9.66 -3.01
N LEU A 137 14.20 -8.65 -3.14
CA LEU A 137 13.29 -8.55 -4.29
C LEU A 137 14.02 -8.37 -5.63
N SER A 138 15.23 -7.79 -5.63
CA SER A 138 16.03 -7.65 -6.85
C SER A 138 16.35 -9.01 -7.48
N SER A 139 16.58 -10.06 -6.68
CA SER A 139 16.86 -11.40 -7.20
C SER A 139 15.73 -11.97 -8.05
N PHE A 140 14.47 -11.57 -7.80
CA PHE A 140 13.35 -11.92 -8.67
C PHE A 140 13.44 -11.20 -10.01
N ILE A 141 13.77 -9.92 -10.01
CA ILE A 141 13.96 -9.12 -11.23
C ILE A 141 15.13 -9.66 -12.05
N GLU A 142 16.26 -9.96 -11.41
CA GLU A 142 17.44 -10.57 -12.06
C GLU A 142 17.11 -11.92 -12.69
N ALA A 143 16.33 -12.76 -12.01
CA ALA A 143 15.88 -14.04 -12.56
C ALA A 143 14.92 -13.84 -13.74
N LEU A 144 14.00 -12.86 -13.65
CA LEU A 144 13.07 -12.54 -14.73
C LEU A 144 13.79 -12.03 -15.98
N VAL A 145 14.78 -11.15 -15.81
CA VAL A 145 15.63 -10.65 -16.91
C VAL A 145 16.28 -11.82 -17.64
N LYS A 146 16.93 -12.72 -16.91
CA LYS A 146 17.57 -13.92 -17.51
C LYS A 146 16.57 -14.80 -18.25
N ASP A 147 15.39 -15.01 -17.69
CA ASP A 147 14.33 -15.83 -18.31
C ASP A 147 13.84 -15.21 -19.63
N ILE A 148 13.55 -13.91 -19.66
CA ILE A 148 13.04 -13.25 -20.88
C ILE A 148 14.12 -13.10 -21.96
N GLU A 149 15.37 -12.85 -21.59
CA GLU A 149 16.50 -12.83 -22.52
C GLU A 149 16.71 -14.21 -23.17
N SER A 150 16.57 -15.29 -22.38
CA SER A 150 16.65 -16.66 -22.91
C SER A 150 15.52 -16.99 -23.91
N LYS A 151 14.42 -16.24 -23.86
CA LYS A 151 13.28 -16.31 -24.79
C LYS A 151 13.42 -15.35 -25.98
N GLY A 152 14.56 -14.68 -26.12
CA GLY A 152 14.86 -13.78 -27.24
C GLY A 152 14.42 -12.33 -27.06
N VAL A 153 14.05 -11.91 -25.83
CA VAL A 153 13.77 -10.50 -25.56
C VAL A 153 15.10 -9.72 -25.51
N HIS A 154 15.18 -8.63 -26.28
CA HIS A 154 16.33 -7.73 -26.27
C HIS A 154 16.07 -6.56 -25.32
N ILE A 155 16.83 -6.48 -24.22
CA ILE A 155 16.73 -5.38 -23.26
C ILE A 155 17.79 -4.33 -23.59
N ARG A 156 17.39 -3.06 -23.67
CA ARG A 156 18.30 -1.94 -23.95
C ARG A 156 18.28 -0.94 -22.81
N TYR A 157 19.32 -0.99 -21.99
CA TYR A 157 19.52 -0.04 -20.89
C TYR A 157 20.02 1.30 -21.43
N ASN A 158 19.79 2.38 -20.67
CA ASN A 158 20.23 3.74 -21.03
C ASN A 158 19.78 4.19 -22.43
N LYS A 159 18.57 3.76 -22.84
CA LYS A 159 17.94 4.15 -24.10
C LYS A 159 16.59 4.84 -23.81
N PRO A 160 16.61 6.07 -23.28
CA PRO A 160 15.39 6.83 -23.06
C PRO A 160 14.69 7.13 -24.40
N VAL A 161 13.37 7.00 -24.40
CA VAL A 161 12.51 7.34 -25.53
C VAL A 161 12.18 8.83 -25.45
N LYS A 162 12.51 9.55 -26.52
CA LYS A 162 12.25 10.98 -26.67
C LYS A 162 10.84 11.25 -27.16
N ASP A 163 10.38 10.50 -28.16
CA ASP A 163 9.04 10.63 -28.72
C ASP A 163 8.55 9.34 -29.39
N ILE A 164 7.24 9.22 -29.61
CA ILE A 164 6.60 8.09 -30.29
C ILE A 164 5.73 8.62 -31.42
N LEU A 165 6.15 8.34 -32.65
CA LEU A 165 5.41 8.71 -33.86
C LEU A 165 4.53 7.53 -34.28
N ILE A 166 3.21 7.72 -34.23
CA ILE A 166 2.23 6.69 -34.58
C ILE A 166 1.69 6.96 -35.98
N SER A 167 1.81 5.97 -36.87
CA SER A 167 1.23 6.02 -38.22
C SER A 167 0.48 4.72 -38.53
N GLN A 168 -0.85 4.77 -38.52
CA GLN A 168 -1.73 3.62 -38.73
C GLN A 168 -1.45 2.44 -37.77
N LYS A 169 -0.61 1.48 -38.17
CA LYS A 169 -0.20 0.30 -37.40
C LYS A 169 1.31 0.25 -37.14
N ASP A 170 2.04 1.24 -37.60
CA ASP A 170 3.49 1.36 -37.42
C ASP A 170 3.78 2.35 -36.30
N TYR A 171 4.69 1.95 -35.41
CA TYR A 171 5.18 2.75 -34.31
C TYR A 171 6.65 3.05 -34.57
N GLU A 172 6.99 4.33 -34.75
CA GLU A 172 8.37 4.77 -34.87
C GLU A 172 8.79 5.46 -33.56
N ILE A 173 9.75 4.87 -32.88
CA ILE A 173 10.30 5.34 -31.62
C ILE A 173 11.49 6.24 -31.91
N LEU A 174 11.43 7.48 -31.46
CA LEU A 174 12.55 8.41 -31.48
C LEU A 174 13.30 8.31 -30.14
N LEU A 175 14.59 8.02 -30.19
CA LEU A 175 15.46 7.97 -29.01
C LEU A 175 16.13 9.33 -28.76
N GLU A 176 16.70 9.53 -27.57
CA GLU A 176 17.42 10.78 -27.25
C GLU A 176 18.67 11.03 -28.11
N ASP A 177 19.27 9.99 -28.68
CA ASP A 177 20.38 10.09 -29.63
C ASP A 177 19.92 10.40 -31.07
N ASP A 178 18.66 10.82 -31.22
CA ASP A 178 17.95 11.11 -32.47
C ASP A 178 17.84 9.93 -33.45
N SER A 179 18.22 8.72 -33.03
CA SER A 179 17.98 7.50 -33.81
C SER A 179 16.50 7.09 -33.76
N LYS A 180 16.08 6.39 -34.82
CA LYS A 180 14.69 5.98 -35.03
C LYS A 180 14.58 4.47 -35.21
N GLU A 181 13.60 3.87 -34.56
CA GLU A 181 13.36 2.43 -34.61
C GLU A 181 11.88 2.13 -34.83
N LYS A 182 11.59 1.13 -35.67
CA LYS A 182 10.22 0.78 -36.06
C LYS A 182 9.76 -0.51 -35.42
N PHE A 183 8.52 -0.51 -34.94
CA PHE A 183 7.87 -1.65 -34.31
C PHE A 183 6.42 -1.78 -34.81
N ASN A 184 5.87 -2.99 -34.74
CA ASN A 184 4.49 -3.29 -35.14
C ASN A 184 3.49 -3.24 -33.98
N GLY A 185 3.97 -2.95 -32.77
CA GLY A 185 3.18 -2.89 -31.55
C GLY A 185 3.96 -2.17 -30.45
N LEU A 186 3.22 -1.56 -29.54
CA LEU A 186 3.77 -0.78 -28.43
C LEU A 186 3.08 -1.16 -27.12
N LEU A 187 3.86 -1.42 -26.08
CA LEU A 187 3.39 -1.58 -24.71
C LEU A 187 4.08 -0.53 -23.84
N VAL A 188 3.31 0.43 -23.33
CA VAL A 188 3.81 1.49 -22.46
C VAL A 188 3.61 1.08 -21.00
N THR A 189 4.72 1.03 -20.25
CA THR A 189 4.71 0.64 -18.83
C THR A 189 5.40 1.68 -17.94
N THR A 190 5.71 2.85 -18.49
CA THR A 190 6.33 3.95 -17.76
C THR A 190 5.31 4.71 -16.91
N PRO A 191 5.75 5.43 -15.86
CA PRO A 191 4.88 6.34 -15.11
C PRO A 191 4.23 7.39 -16.02
N HIS A 192 3.13 7.97 -15.55
CA HIS A 192 2.35 8.93 -16.34
C HIS A 192 3.12 10.21 -16.69
N GLN A 193 3.99 10.66 -15.79
CA GLN A 193 4.89 11.78 -16.01
C GLN A 193 5.82 11.57 -17.20
N VAL A 194 6.15 10.31 -17.52
CA VAL A 194 7.05 9.97 -18.62
C VAL A 194 6.27 9.81 -19.92
N PHE A 195 5.21 8.99 -19.93
CA PHE A 195 4.49 8.74 -21.19
C PHE A 195 3.75 9.97 -21.68
N LEU A 196 3.36 10.90 -20.79
CA LEU A 196 2.74 12.15 -21.20
C LEU A 196 3.63 12.98 -22.10
N ASN A 197 4.96 12.81 -22.08
CA ASN A 197 5.86 13.49 -23.03
C ASN A 197 5.58 13.07 -24.48
N TRP A 198 5.14 11.84 -24.71
CA TRP A 198 4.88 11.28 -26.04
C TRP A 198 3.41 11.40 -26.46
N PHE A 199 2.50 11.49 -25.48
CA PHE A 199 1.05 11.51 -25.70
C PHE A 199 0.37 12.82 -25.23
N SER A 200 1.15 13.89 -25.03
CA SER A 200 0.66 15.15 -24.42
C SER A 200 -0.49 15.80 -25.17
N HIS A 201 -0.58 15.57 -26.48
CA HIS A 201 -1.60 16.15 -27.37
C HIS A 201 -2.86 15.32 -27.51
N ASP A 202 -2.90 14.09 -26.98
CA ASP A 202 -4.09 13.25 -27.05
C ASP A 202 -4.99 13.52 -25.82
N PRO A 203 -6.21 14.06 -26.03
CA PRO A 203 -7.13 14.38 -24.93
C PRO A 203 -7.51 13.18 -24.05
N ALA A 204 -7.36 11.95 -24.56
CA ALA A 204 -7.62 10.74 -23.77
C ALA A 204 -6.71 10.64 -22.53
N PHE A 205 -5.56 11.32 -22.53
CA PHE A 205 -4.62 11.33 -21.41
C PHE A 205 -4.68 12.60 -20.56
N ASP A 206 -5.63 13.52 -20.81
CA ASP A 206 -5.73 14.78 -20.07
C ASP A 206 -5.92 14.57 -18.56
N TYR A 207 -6.57 13.49 -18.15
CA TYR A 207 -6.70 13.11 -16.74
C TYR A 207 -5.35 13.01 -16.03
N PHE A 208 -4.37 12.40 -16.69
CA PHE A 208 -3.05 12.16 -16.09
C PHE A 208 -2.23 13.43 -15.89
N LYS A 209 -2.51 14.50 -16.65
CA LYS A 209 -1.81 15.79 -16.52
C LYS A 209 -1.97 16.41 -15.13
N ASN A 210 -3.10 16.11 -14.48
CA ASN A 210 -3.43 16.62 -13.15
C ASN A 210 -3.45 15.50 -12.10
N MET A 211 -2.94 14.31 -12.44
CA MET A 211 -2.90 13.19 -11.50
C MET A 211 -1.69 13.35 -10.58
N ASP A 212 -1.95 13.68 -9.33
CA ASP A 212 -0.90 13.85 -8.32
C ASP A 212 -0.09 12.56 -8.10
N SER A 213 1.15 12.72 -7.65
CA SER A 213 1.99 11.62 -7.17
C SER A 213 2.66 12.05 -5.88
N THR A 214 2.59 11.18 -4.88
CA THR A 214 3.17 11.48 -3.57
C THR A 214 4.66 11.17 -3.55
N THR A 215 5.45 12.11 -3.06
CA THR A 215 6.85 11.89 -2.71
C THR A 215 6.96 11.19 -1.35
N VAL A 216 7.75 10.11 -1.29
CA VAL A 216 8.02 9.38 -0.05
C VAL A 216 9.51 9.06 0.02
N ALA A 217 10.12 9.29 1.18
CA ALA A 217 11.48 8.88 1.47
C ALA A 217 11.51 7.61 2.32
N THR A 218 12.42 6.68 1.98
CA THR A 218 12.77 5.55 2.84
C THR A 218 14.11 5.83 3.48
N VAL A 219 14.14 5.88 4.81
CA VAL A 219 15.38 6.02 5.58
C VAL A 219 15.75 4.68 6.20
N VAL A 220 16.92 4.17 5.84
CA VAL A 220 17.46 2.91 6.38
C VAL A 220 18.50 3.23 7.43
N LEU A 221 18.28 2.76 8.66
CA LEU A 221 19.15 3.00 9.80
C LEU A 221 19.70 1.66 10.31
N ALA A 222 21.02 1.59 10.48
CA ALA A 222 21.70 0.41 11.00
C ALA A 222 22.41 0.73 12.31
N PHE A 223 22.19 -0.12 13.31
CA PHE A 223 22.77 0.04 14.65
C PHE A 223 23.41 -1.26 15.14
N ASP A 224 24.32 -1.13 16.10
CA ASP A 224 24.73 -2.28 16.91
C ASP A 224 23.57 -2.73 17.80
N GLU A 225 23.31 -4.03 17.86
CA GLU A 225 22.20 -4.59 18.64
C GLU A 225 22.29 -4.23 20.12
N LYS A 226 23.50 -4.22 20.69
CA LYS A 226 23.76 -3.85 22.09
C LYS A 226 23.34 -2.40 22.44
N ASN A 227 23.21 -1.52 21.43
CA ASN A 227 22.85 -0.12 21.63
C ASN A 227 21.34 0.13 21.49
N ILE A 228 20.55 -0.91 21.18
CA ILE A 228 19.12 -0.77 20.93
C ILE A 228 18.33 -1.57 21.96
N THR A 229 17.45 -0.88 22.69
CA THR A 229 16.46 -1.54 23.56
C THR A 229 15.12 -1.63 22.86
N ASN A 230 14.61 -2.84 22.67
CA ASN A 230 13.25 -3.06 22.16
C ASN A 230 12.50 -4.09 23.01
N THR A 231 11.57 -3.60 23.81
CA THR A 231 10.73 -4.41 24.69
C THR A 231 9.40 -4.81 24.07
N TYR A 232 9.11 -4.40 22.83
CA TYR A 232 7.84 -4.65 22.16
C TYR A 232 7.88 -5.92 21.30
N ASP A 233 6.80 -6.70 21.38
CA ASP A 233 6.55 -7.85 20.51
C ASP A 233 5.82 -7.39 19.23
N GLY A 234 6.61 -7.07 18.20
CA GLY A 234 6.13 -6.56 16.92
C GLY A 234 7.25 -6.36 15.90
N THR A 235 6.87 -6.32 14.62
CA THR A 235 7.79 -6.13 13.49
C THR A 235 7.94 -4.66 13.08
N GLY A 236 7.19 -3.75 13.70
CA GLY A 236 7.17 -2.34 13.37
C GLY A 236 5.96 -1.63 13.94
N PHE A 237 5.77 -0.37 13.54
CA PHE A 237 4.61 0.44 13.87
C PHE A 237 4.26 1.39 12.71
N VAL A 238 3.01 1.82 12.71
CA VAL A 238 2.50 2.92 11.88
C VAL A 238 2.03 4.04 12.80
N ILE A 239 2.07 5.27 12.30
CA ILE A 239 1.70 6.47 13.06
C ILE A 239 0.41 7.02 12.48
N ALA A 240 -0.57 7.29 13.35
CA ALA A 240 -1.78 8.01 12.95
C ALA A 240 -1.44 9.45 12.55
N ARG A 241 -2.08 9.94 11.49
CA ARG A 241 -1.83 11.30 10.94
C ARG A 241 -2.15 12.42 11.94
N THR A 242 -2.98 12.13 12.93
CA THR A 242 -3.27 13.04 14.05
C THR A 242 -2.07 13.24 15.00
N SER A 243 -0.97 12.51 14.80
CA SER A 243 0.29 12.69 15.52
C SER A 243 1.20 13.68 14.80
N GLN A 244 1.84 14.58 15.55
CA GLN A 244 2.79 15.55 15.03
C GLN A 244 4.18 14.90 14.89
N THR A 245 4.33 14.04 13.88
CA THR A 245 5.59 13.39 13.53
C THR A 245 5.81 13.39 12.02
N ASP A 246 7.07 13.45 11.62
CA ASP A 246 7.48 13.39 10.20
C ASP A 246 7.55 11.94 9.70
N ILE A 247 7.86 11.01 10.62
CA ILE A 247 7.83 9.58 10.35
C ILE A 247 6.36 9.12 10.25
N THR A 248 6.06 8.35 9.21
CA THR A 248 4.73 7.74 8.99
C THR A 248 4.68 6.29 9.45
N ALA A 249 5.80 5.57 9.34
CA ALA A 249 5.94 4.20 9.80
C ALA A 249 7.41 3.83 10.06
N CYS A 250 7.63 2.82 10.89
CA CYS A 250 8.95 2.21 11.05
C CYS A 250 8.82 0.69 11.12
N THR A 251 9.61 -0.01 10.31
CA THR A 251 9.73 -1.46 10.32
C THR A 251 11.06 -1.89 10.92
N TRP A 252 11.00 -2.85 11.83
CA TRP A 252 12.15 -3.56 12.35
C TRP A 252 12.51 -4.70 11.40
N THR A 253 13.24 -4.36 10.35
CA THR A 253 13.54 -5.28 9.24
C THR A 253 14.19 -6.57 9.74
N THR A 254 15.10 -6.47 10.72
CA THR A 254 15.75 -7.63 11.34
C THR A 254 14.78 -8.57 12.06
N LYS A 255 13.73 -8.06 12.71
CA LYS A 255 12.71 -8.91 13.35
C LYS A 255 11.81 -9.58 12.31
N LYS A 256 11.44 -8.84 11.27
CA LYS A 256 10.53 -9.34 10.21
C LYS A 256 11.23 -10.35 9.30
N TRP A 257 12.47 -10.06 8.91
CA TRP A 257 13.27 -10.83 7.96
C TRP A 257 14.69 -11.00 8.50
N PRO A 258 14.95 -11.92 9.45
CA PRO A 258 16.24 -12.04 10.13
C PRO A 258 17.44 -12.25 9.20
N PHE A 259 17.23 -12.89 8.05
CA PHE A 259 18.27 -13.13 7.05
C PHE A 259 18.76 -11.87 6.32
N THR A 260 18.08 -10.72 6.48
CA THR A 260 18.46 -9.46 5.82
C THR A 260 19.51 -8.66 6.58
N THR A 261 19.85 -9.05 7.81
CA THR A 261 20.74 -8.29 8.69
C THR A 261 21.86 -9.18 9.25
N PRO A 262 23.12 -8.74 9.24
CA PRO A 262 24.21 -9.45 9.90
C PRO A 262 23.96 -9.67 11.40
N LYS A 263 24.53 -10.75 11.97
CA LYS A 263 24.44 -11.02 13.41
C LYS A 263 25.00 -9.85 14.24
N GLY A 264 24.35 -9.52 15.35
CA GLY A 264 24.75 -8.44 16.25
C GLY A 264 24.41 -7.02 15.74
N LYS A 265 23.66 -6.91 14.64
CA LYS A 265 23.19 -5.65 14.06
C LYS A 265 21.67 -5.59 14.06
N VAL A 266 21.16 -4.37 14.08
CA VAL A 266 19.73 -4.06 13.94
C VAL A 266 19.55 -3.14 12.74
N LEU A 267 18.59 -3.48 11.88
CA LEU A 267 18.19 -2.70 10.72
C LEU A 267 16.76 -2.19 10.89
N LEU A 268 16.61 -0.88 10.90
CA LEU A 268 15.33 -0.17 10.91
C LEU A 268 15.09 0.46 9.54
N ARG A 269 13.83 0.43 9.11
CA ARG A 269 13.36 1.12 7.91
C ARG A 269 12.27 2.10 8.31
N ALA A 270 12.57 3.38 8.32
CA ALA A 270 11.61 4.44 8.54
C ALA A 270 11.10 5.00 7.21
N TYR A 271 9.85 5.45 7.21
CA TYR A 271 9.20 6.12 6.08
C TYR A 271 8.87 7.55 6.48
N VAL A 272 9.20 8.49 5.60
CA VAL A 272 8.98 9.93 5.76
C VAL A 272 8.32 10.45 4.49
N GLY A 273 7.53 11.51 4.61
CA GLY A 273 6.72 12.04 3.51
C GLY A 273 5.30 11.51 3.57
N LYS A 274 4.36 12.45 3.45
CA LYS A 274 2.91 12.24 3.40
C LYS A 274 2.32 13.33 2.50
N PRO A 275 1.11 13.14 1.96
CA PRO A 275 0.46 14.20 1.18
C PRO A 275 0.37 15.50 1.96
N GLY A 276 0.75 16.60 1.31
CA GLY A 276 0.81 17.94 1.90
C GLY A 276 2.00 18.19 2.83
N ASP A 277 2.96 17.28 2.89
CA ASP A 277 4.20 17.44 3.66
C ASP A 277 5.39 17.63 2.70
N THR A 278 6.12 18.74 2.90
CA THR A 278 7.28 19.13 2.09
C THR A 278 8.60 18.65 2.68
N VAL A 279 8.61 17.91 3.80
CA VAL A 279 9.85 17.45 4.46
C VAL A 279 10.81 16.75 3.51
N VAL A 280 10.30 16.04 2.50
CA VAL A 280 11.17 15.40 1.49
C VAL A 280 11.71 16.43 0.50
N ASP A 281 10.90 17.39 0.06
CA ASP A 281 11.28 18.41 -0.92
C ASP A 281 12.27 19.43 -0.34
N ASP A 282 12.03 19.87 0.90
CA ASP A 282 12.81 20.89 1.63
C ASP A 282 14.21 20.40 2.07
N HIS A 283 14.41 19.09 2.09
CA HIS A 283 15.65 18.44 2.53
C HIS A 283 16.21 17.46 1.49
N THR A 284 16.00 17.76 0.21
CA THR A 284 16.72 17.12 -0.89
C THR A 284 18.19 17.55 -0.89
N ASP A 285 19.11 16.60 -1.07
CA ASP A 285 20.55 16.83 -1.23
C ASP A 285 20.90 17.55 -2.56
#